data_AF-A0AAW2TEE2-F1
#
_entry.id   AF-A0AAW2TEE2-F1
#
_cell.length_a   1.000
_cell.length_b   1.000
_cell.length_c   1.000
_cell.angle_alpha   90.00
_cell.angle_beta   90.00
_cell.angle_gamma   90.00
#
_symmetry.space_group_name_H-M   'P 1'
#
loop_
_entity.id
_entity.type
_entity.pdbx_description
1 polymer ?
#
loop_
_entity_poly.entity_id
_entity_poly.type
_entity_poly.pdbx_seq_one_letter_code
_entity_poly.pdbx_strand_id
1 'polypeptide(L)'
;MESKKVNCSGSNRSSNCSGSTAASSSSTGLYDTVWECVIPYVQDPRDRGAVSLVCKRWYEIDAITRKHVTIALCYTATPQRLSRRFPQLESLKLKGKPRAAMFNLIDEDWGGYVTPWVEEVIGAFGRMKALHFRRMIVSDADLELLATSRAGDVLEVLKLDKCSGFTTHGLLHIGQFC
;
A
#
# COMPACT_ATOMS: atom_id res chain seq x y z
N MET A 1 34.06 -17.37 35.23
CA MET A 1 34.46 -18.75 35.61
C MET A 1 33.15 -19.45 35.91
N GLU A 2 32.64 -20.42 35.16
CA GLU A 2 33.29 -21.47 34.39
C GLU A 2 32.29 -21.96 33.32
N SER A 3 32.78 -22.09 32.09
CA SER A 3 32.02 -22.62 30.95
C SER A 3 31.97 -24.14 31.02
N LYS A 4 30.78 -24.74 30.93
CA LYS A 4 30.62 -26.18 30.71
C LYS A 4 30.90 -26.52 29.25
N LYS A 5 32.03 -27.17 29.00
CA LYS A 5 32.31 -27.96 27.80
C LYS A 5 31.42 -29.21 27.80
N VAL A 6 30.82 -29.52 26.65
CA VAL A 6 30.47 -30.89 26.29
C VAL A 6 31.17 -31.19 24.97
N ASN A 7 31.98 -32.24 25.00
CA ASN A 7 32.73 -32.77 23.87
C ASN A 7 32.20 -34.19 23.63
N CYS A 8 31.76 -34.50 22.41
CA CYS A 8 31.61 -35.87 21.94
C CYS A 8 32.13 -35.95 20.51
N SER A 9 33.20 -36.73 20.36
CA SER A 9 33.87 -37.15 19.13
C SER A 9 33.14 -38.32 18.45
N GLY A 10 33.28 -38.46 17.13
CA GLY A 10 33.21 -39.77 16.47
C GLY A 10 32.52 -39.87 15.09
N SER A 11 33.36 -39.79 14.05
CA SER A 11 33.43 -40.75 12.92
C SER A 11 32.48 -40.68 11.71
N ASN A 12 33.14 -40.51 10.55
CA ASN A 12 32.73 -40.70 9.16
C ASN A 12 31.78 -41.88 8.87
N ARG A 13 30.83 -41.66 7.96
CA ARG A 13 30.48 -42.60 6.88
C ARG A 13 29.92 -41.86 5.66
N SER A 14 30.62 -42.02 4.54
CA SER A 14 30.23 -41.60 3.20
C SER A 14 28.95 -42.31 2.74
N SER A 15 28.04 -41.59 2.10
CA SER A 15 27.15 -42.18 1.10
C SER A 15 26.82 -41.14 0.04
N ASN A 16 27.37 -41.36 -1.15
CA ASN A 16 26.97 -40.73 -2.40
C ASN A 16 25.51 -41.11 -2.69
N CYS A 17 24.67 -40.12 -2.99
CA CYS A 17 23.50 -40.33 -3.83
C CYS A 17 23.49 -39.27 -4.93
N SER A 18 23.97 -39.69 -6.09
CA SER A 18 23.89 -38.97 -7.35
C SER A 18 22.45 -38.99 -7.83
N GLY A 19 21.71 -37.93 -7.52
CA GLY A 19 20.36 -37.69 -8.04
C GLY A 19 20.35 -36.41 -8.86
N SER A 20 20.94 -36.46 -10.05
CA SER A 20 20.84 -35.39 -11.06
C SER A 20 19.39 -35.27 -11.51
N THR A 21 18.59 -34.50 -10.79
CA THR A 21 17.34 -33.96 -11.32
C THR A 21 17.72 -32.82 -12.25
N ALA A 22 17.76 -33.12 -13.54
CA ALA A 22 17.84 -32.12 -14.59
C ALA A 22 16.67 -31.15 -14.37
N ALA A 23 16.99 -29.97 -13.84
CA ALA A 23 16.05 -28.87 -13.77
C ALA A 23 15.63 -28.53 -15.20
N SER A 24 14.39 -28.85 -15.54
CA SER A 24 13.70 -28.25 -16.67
C SER A 24 13.43 -26.77 -16.35
N SER A 25 14.49 -25.96 -16.32
CA SER A 25 14.48 -24.58 -15.85
C SER A 25 14.85 -23.60 -16.96
N SER A 26 14.26 -23.74 -18.14
CA SER A 26 14.52 -22.83 -19.26
C SER A 26 13.28 -22.16 -19.85
N SER A 27 12.07 -22.61 -19.52
CA SER A 27 10.83 -21.98 -20.02
C SER A 27 10.14 -21.09 -18.99
N THR A 28 10.17 -21.44 -17.70
CA THR A 28 9.50 -20.68 -16.63
C THR A 28 10.03 -19.25 -16.46
N GLY A 29 11.35 -19.05 -16.58
CA GLY A 29 11.96 -17.73 -16.44
C GLY A 29 11.58 -16.74 -17.54
N LEU A 30 11.29 -17.20 -18.77
CA LEU A 30 10.92 -16.34 -19.89
C LEU A 30 9.44 -15.92 -19.83
N TYR A 31 8.54 -16.81 -19.40
CA TYR A 31 7.12 -16.47 -19.22
C TYR A 31 6.90 -15.55 -18.01
N ASP A 32 7.71 -15.68 -16.96
CA ASP A 32 7.62 -14.84 -15.78
C ASP A 32 7.92 -13.36 -16.08
N THR A 33 8.81 -13.06 -17.03
CA THR A 33 9.10 -11.67 -17.45
C THR A 33 8.00 -11.10 -18.35
N VAL A 34 7.34 -11.92 -19.17
CA VAL A 34 6.19 -11.48 -19.99
C VAL A 34 5.07 -10.97 -19.09
N TRP A 35 4.76 -11.65 -17.99
CA TRP A 35 3.70 -11.21 -17.08
C TRP A 35 4.02 -9.90 -16.37
N GLU A 36 5.30 -9.63 -16.07
CA GLU A 36 5.75 -8.34 -15.55
C GLU A 36 5.49 -7.20 -16.55
N CYS A 37 5.52 -7.48 -17.85
CA CYS A 37 5.16 -6.52 -18.89
C CYS A 37 3.66 -6.40 -19.11
N VAL A 38 2.91 -7.52 -19.11
CA VAL A 38 1.49 -7.56 -19.50
C VAL A 38 0.56 -7.11 -18.38
N ILE A 39 0.76 -7.59 -17.15
CA ILE A 39 -0.13 -7.31 -16.00
C ILE A 39 -0.30 -5.80 -15.74
N PRO A 40 0.72 -4.93 -15.87
CA PRO A 40 0.56 -3.47 -15.79
C PRO A 40 -0.43 -2.85 -16.78
N TYR A 41 -0.69 -3.47 -17.94
CA TYR A 41 -1.66 -2.96 -18.91
C TYR A 41 -3.11 -3.25 -18.52
N VAL A 42 -3.35 -4.16 -17.56
CA VAL A 42 -4.70 -4.45 -17.04
C VAL A 42 -5.11 -3.33 -16.08
N GLN A 43 -5.97 -2.41 -16.54
CA GLN A 43 -6.38 -1.24 -15.74
C GLN A 43 -7.68 -1.45 -14.95
N ASP A 44 -8.56 -2.38 -15.36
CA ASP A 44 -9.82 -2.59 -14.64
C ASP A 44 -9.53 -3.17 -13.22
N PRO A 45 -10.07 -2.55 -12.15
CA PRO A 45 -9.80 -3.00 -10.79
C PRO A 45 -10.30 -4.42 -10.48
N ARG A 46 -11.36 -4.89 -11.15
CA ARG A 46 -11.91 -6.24 -10.93
C ARG A 46 -11.05 -7.28 -11.62
N ASP A 47 -10.61 -7.00 -12.85
CA ASP A 47 -9.67 -7.87 -13.57
C ASP A 47 -8.36 -8.01 -12.81
N ARG A 48 -7.82 -6.91 -12.28
CA ARG A 48 -6.64 -6.95 -11.41
C ARG A 48 -6.88 -7.75 -10.13
N GLY A 49 -8.10 -7.74 -9.60
CA GLY A 49 -8.53 -8.61 -8.51
C GLY A 49 -8.42 -10.09 -8.89
N ALA A 50 -8.94 -10.47 -10.06
CA ALA A 50 -8.86 -11.83 -10.57
C ALA A 50 -7.41 -12.28 -10.85
N VAL A 51 -6.61 -11.43 -11.50
CA VAL A 51 -5.16 -11.64 -11.76
C VAL A 51 -4.43 -12.01 -10.47
N SER A 52 -4.69 -11.26 -9.38
CA SER A 52 -4.01 -11.48 -8.10
C SER A 52 -4.30 -12.82 -7.43
N LEU A 53 -5.32 -13.55 -7.87
CA LEU A 53 -5.74 -14.83 -7.28
C LEU A 53 -5.29 -16.06 -8.07
N VAL A 54 -4.68 -15.87 -9.25
CA VAL A 54 -4.26 -17.00 -10.12
C VAL A 54 -3.14 -17.81 -9.47
N CYS A 55 -2.06 -17.15 -9.03
CA CYS A 55 -0.94 -17.79 -8.37
C CYS A 55 -0.12 -16.77 -7.55
N LYS A 56 0.83 -17.26 -6.73
CA LYS A 56 1.71 -16.40 -5.91
C LYS A 56 2.50 -15.38 -6.73
N ARG A 57 3.00 -15.79 -7.90
CA ARG A 57 3.78 -14.91 -8.77
C ARG A 57 2.95 -13.75 -9.31
N TRP A 58 1.73 -14.02 -9.79
CA TRP A 58 0.83 -12.96 -10.26
C TRP A 58 0.33 -12.07 -9.12
N TYR A 59 0.14 -12.64 -7.93
CA TYR A 59 -0.15 -11.87 -6.72
C TYR A 59 0.96 -10.84 -6.42
N GLU A 60 2.23 -11.22 -6.55
CA GLU A 60 3.40 -10.35 -6.35
C GLU A 60 3.53 -9.29 -7.45
N ILE A 61 3.36 -9.67 -8.72
CA ILE A 61 3.38 -8.72 -9.84
C ILE A 61 2.24 -7.72 -9.69
N ASP A 62 1.02 -8.15 -9.31
CA ASP A 62 -0.08 -7.23 -9.03
C ASP A 62 0.27 -6.26 -7.89
N ALA A 63 0.85 -6.74 -6.80
CA ALA A 63 1.26 -5.92 -5.66
C ALA A 63 2.16 -4.74 -6.06
N ILE A 64 3.22 -4.99 -6.85
CA ILE A 64 4.21 -3.97 -7.19
C ILE A 64 3.83 -3.11 -8.39
N THR A 65 2.83 -3.53 -9.17
CA THR A 65 2.39 -2.80 -10.38
C THR A 65 1.07 -2.05 -10.19
N ARG A 66 0.31 -2.30 -9.11
CA ARG A 66 -0.98 -1.63 -8.83
C ARG A 66 -0.75 -0.14 -8.55
N LYS A 67 -1.20 0.72 -9.45
CA LYS A 67 -1.02 2.18 -9.33
C LYS A 67 -2.11 2.89 -8.55
N HIS A 68 -3.36 2.39 -8.62
CA HIS A 68 -4.50 3.00 -7.95
C HIS A 68 -5.28 2.00 -7.10
N VAL A 69 -5.68 2.45 -5.90
CA VAL A 69 -6.56 1.71 -4.99
C VAL A 69 -7.65 2.65 -4.47
N THR A 70 -8.88 2.14 -4.44
CA THR A 70 -10.00 2.78 -3.72
C THR A 70 -10.41 1.90 -2.54
N ILE A 71 -10.41 2.47 -1.34
CA ILE A 71 -10.99 1.88 -0.13
C ILE A 71 -12.35 2.52 0.09
N ALA A 72 -13.41 1.72 -0.06
CA ALA A 72 -14.78 2.21 0.00
C ALA A 72 -15.28 2.56 1.41
N LEU A 73 -14.58 2.09 2.44
CA LEU A 73 -14.78 2.40 3.85
C LEU A 73 -13.42 2.28 4.56
N CYS A 74 -12.89 3.38 5.08
CA CYS A 74 -11.53 3.43 5.66
C CYS A 74 -11.31 2.49 6.85
N TYR A 75 -12.36 1.95 7.45
CA TYR A 75 -12.27 0.99 8.56
C TYR A 75 -12.13 -0.47 8.10
N THR A 76 -12.16 -0.78 6.81
CA THR A 76 -12.08 -2.18 6.32
C THR A 76 -10.68 -2.77 6.36
N ALA A 77 -9.65 -1.93 6.45
CA ALA A 77 -8.25 -2.35 6.50
C ALA A 77 -7.42 -1.30 7.24
N THR A 78 -6.30 -1.72 7.82
CA THR A 78 -5.33 -0.78 8.38
C THR A 78 -4.47 -0.17 7.28
N PRO A 79 -3.93 1.05 7.48
CA PRO A 79 -3.00 1.66 6.54
C PRO A 79 -1.79 0.76 6.24
N GLN A 80 -1.23 0.10 7.26
CA GLN A 80 -0.08 -0.80 7.13
C GLN A 80 -0.39 -2.02 6.25
N ARG A 81 -1.63 -2.50 6.26
CA ARG A 81 -2.04 -3.60 5.36
C ARG A 81 -2.06 -3.14 3.91
N LEU A 82 -2.43 -1.88 3.65
CA LEU A 82 -2.41 -1.30 2.31
C LEU A 82 -0.97 -1.17 1.80
N SER A 83 -0.09 -0.55 2.57
CA SER A 83 1.30 -0.31 2.17
C SER A 83 2.08 -1.62 1.94
N ARG A 84 1.89 -2.61 2.81
CA ARG A 84 2.46 -3.95 2.62
C ARG A 84 1.96 -4.66 1.36
N ARG A 85 0.69 -4.45 0.98
CA ARG A 85 0.10 -5.10 -0.20
C ARG A 85 0.47 -4.38 -1.49
N PHE A 86 0.49 -3.05 -1.49
CA PHE A 86 0.71 -2.24 -2.69
C PHE A 86 1.80 -1.20 -2.45
N PRO A 87 3.07 -1.61 -2.31
CA PRO A 87 4.17 -0.71 -1.90
C PRO A 87 4.50 0.38 -2.92
N GLN A 88 4.05 0.25 -4.17
CA GLN A 88 4.34 1.17 -5.28
C GLN A 88 3.12 1.98 -5.72
N LEU A 89 2.17 2.18 -4.79
CA LEU A 89 0.94 2.90 -5.05
C LEU A 89 1.22 4.37 -5.39
N GLU A 90 0.57 4.87 -6.44
CA GLU A 90 0.70 6.26 -6.88
C GLU A 90 -0.58 7.07 -6.63
N SER A 91 -1.72 6.39 -6.47
CA SER A 91 -2.99 7.03 -6.24
C SER A 91 -3.85 6.27 -5.23
N LEU A 92 -4.37 6.97 -4.24
CA LEU A 92 -5.22 6.41 -3.20
C LEU A 92 -6.52 7.22 -3.08
N LYS A 93 -7.64 6.51 -3.07
CA LYS A 93 -8.95 7.06 -2.72
C LYS A 93 -9.51 6.39 -1.47
N LEU A 94 -9.82 7.19 -0.46
CA LEU A 94 -10.42 6.75 0.79
C LEU A 94 -11.81 7.34 0.96
N LYS A 95 -12.73 6.53 1.46
CA LYS A 95 -14.06 6.99 1.86
C LYS A 95 -14.26 6.73 3.36
N GLY A 96 -14.73 7.75 4.07
CA GLY A 96 -14.99 7.67 5.52
C GLY A 96 -16.45 7.43 5.81
N LYS A 97 -17.13 8.48 6.29
CA LYS A 97 -18.53 8.46 6.70
C LYS A 97 -19.44 7.82 5.63
N PRO A 98 -20.50 7.10 6.05
CA PRO A 98 -21.45 6.51 5.12
C PRO A 98 -22.21 7.59 4.33
N ARG A 99 -22.98 7.18 3.31
CA ARG A 99 -23.70 8.13 2.45
C ARG A 99 -24.81 8.89 3.17
N ALA A 100 -25.32 8.36 4.27
CA ALA A 100 -26.25 9.02 5.17
C ALA A 100 -25.72 10.36 5.73
N ALA A 101 -24.39 10.52 5.87
CA ALA A 101 -23.79 11.79 6.32
C ALA A 101 -24.06 12.97 5.36
N MET A 102 -24.34 12.70 4.08
CA MET A 102 -24.71 13.75 3.13
C MET A 102 -26.14 14.29 3.34
N PHE A 103 -26.91 13.67 4.24
CA PHE A 103 -28.28 14.02 4.57
C PHE A 103 -28.44 14.39 6.06
N ASN A 104 -27.33 14.75 6.73
CA ASN A 104 -27.30 15.08 8.17
C ASN A 104 -27.85 13.97 9.08
N LEU A 105 -27.72 12.70 8.66
CA LEU A 105 -28.19 11.53 9.41
C LEU A 105 -27.08 10.86 10.24
N ILE A 106 -25.89 11.45 10.28
CA ILE A 106 -24.69 10.90 10.91
C ILE A 106 -24.01 12.04 11.65
N ASP A 107 -23.59 11.78 12.88
CA ASP A 107 -22.90 12.76 13.71
C ASP A 107 -21.57 13.22 13.10
N GLU A 108 -21.15 14.43 13.45
CA GLU A 108 -19.92 15.00 12.90
C GLU A 108 -18.66 14.27 13.38
N ASP A 109 -18.69 13.74 14.60
CA ASP A 109 -17.62 12.97 15.25
C ASP A 109 -17.73 11.46 15.04
N TRP A 110 -18.62 10.98 14.15
CA TRP A 110 -18.77 9.56 13.81
C TRP A 110 -17.45 8.85 13.46
N GLY A 111 -16.49 9.60 12.92
CA GLY A 111 -15.17 9.12 12.54
C GLY A 111 -14.88 9.30 11.05
N GLY A 112 -13.91 8.53 10.56
CA GLY A 112 -13.29 8.72 9.26
C GLY A 112 -12.10 9.67 9.30
N TYR A 113 -11.32 9.67 10.38
CA TYR A 113 -10.09 10.47 10.50
C TYR A 113 -9.01 10.03 9.51
N VAL A 114 -8.40 10.99 8.82
CA VAL A 114 -7.32 10.71 7.85
C VAL A 114 -5.94 10.56 8.48
N THR A 115 -5.70 11.05 9.69
CA THR A 115 -4.39 11.06 10.35
C THR A 115 -3.58 9.76 10.19
N PRO A 116 -4.10 8.57 10.56
CA PRO A 116 -3.32 7.33 10.42
C PRO A 116 -3.03 6.95 8.96
N TRP A 117 -3.86 7.43 8.02
CA TRP A 117 -3.62 7.23 6.59
C TRP A 117 -2.55 8.19 6.06
N VAL A 118 -2.54 9.44 6.51
CA VAL A 118 -1.50 10.41 6.15
C VAL A 118 -0.15 9.96 6.68
N GLU A 119 -0.06 9.55 7.96
CA GLU A 119 1.15 9.01 8.58
C GLU A 119 1.73 7.81 7.81
N GLU A 120 0.86 6.89 7.36
CA GLU A 120 1.32 5.77 6.55
C GLU A 120 1.76 6.21 5.16
N VAL A 121 1.08 7.19 4.56
CA VAL A 121 1.42 7.69 3.23
C VAL A 121 2.81 8.31 3.22
N ILE A 122 3.10 9.18 4.18
CA ILE A 122 4.40 9.84 4.29
C ILE A 122 5.51 8.84 4.64
N GLY A 123 5.19 7.80 5.41
CA GLY A 123 6.17 6.82 5.90
C GLY A 123 6.48 5.71 4.89
N ALA A 124 5.50 5.26 4.10
CA ALA A 124 5.62 4.05 3.29
C ALA A 124 5.59 4.28 1.77
N PHE A 125 4.95 5.35 1.28
CA PHE A 125 4.77 5.56 -0.17
C PHE A 125 5.70 6.67 -0.70
N GLY A 126 6.78 6.27 -1.37
CA GLY A 126 7.69 7.23 -2.02
C GLY A 126 7.22 7.81 -3.37
N ARG A 127 6.01 7.47 -3.83
CA ARG A 127 5.49 7.82 -5.18
C ARG A 127 4.02 8.26 -5.17
N MET A 128 3.49 8.71 -4.03
CA MET A 128 2.09 9.10 -3.93
C MET A 128 1.82 10.41 -4.67
N LYS A 129 1.26 10.32 -5.87
CA LYS A 129 0.93 11.48 -6.72
C LYS A 129 -0.48 11.99 -6.51
N ALA A 130 -1.41 11.15 -6.09
CA ALA A 130 -2.81 11.53 -6.02
C ALA A 130 -3.53 10.98 -4.78
N LEU A 131 -4.01 11.89 -3.93
CA LEU A 131 -4.82 11.57 -2.75
C LEU A 131 -6.24 12.09 -2.92
N HIS A 132 -7.20 11.22 -2.64
CA HIS A 132 -8.62 11.57 -2.66
C HIS A 132 -9.29 11.09 -1.38
N PHE A 133 -9.55 12.04 -0.48
CA PHE A 133 -10.33 11.82 0.72
C PHE A 133 -11.78 12.20 0.45
N ARG A 134 -12.71 11.29 0.74
CA ARG A 134 -14.14 11.54 0.54
C ARG A 134 -14.93 11.28 1.80
N ARG A 135 -15.60 12.31 2.32
CA ARG A 135 -16.36 12.24 3.59
C ARG A 135 -15.49 11.76 4.74
N MET A 136 -14.28 12.32 4.84
CA MET A 136 -13.33 12.05 5.91
C MET A 136 -13.21 13.29 6.80
N ILE A 137 -12.70 13.09 8.02
CA ILE A 137 -12.30 14.17 8.91
C ILE A 137 -10.80 14.41 8.66
N VAL A 138 -10.46 15.63 8.25
CA VAL A 138 -9.12 16.09 7.89
C VAL A 138 -8.81 17.30 8.75
N SER A 139 -7.76 17.27 9.55
CA SER A 139 -7.31 18.40 10.35
C SER A 139 -6.25 19.24 9.62
N ASP A 140 -6.02 20.47 10.10
CA ASP A 140 -4.92 21.31 9.59
C ASP A 140 -3.55 20.63 9.80
N ALA A 141 -3.37 19.94 10.94
CA ALA A 141 -2.15 19.18 11.23
C ALA A 141 -1.91 18.04 10.22
N ASP A 142 -2.97 17.37 9.76
CA ASP A 142 -2.85 16.33 8.73
C ASP A 142 -2.37 16.93 7.39
N LEU A 143 -2.88 18.11 7.03
CA LEU A 143 -2.51 18.80 5.79
C LEU A 143 -1.09 19.36 5.87
N GLU A 144 -0.71 19.96 6.99
CA GLU A 144 0.66 20.44 7.23
C GLU A 144 1.68 19.29 7.20
N LEU A 145 1.37 18.18 7.89
CA LEU A 145 2.20 16.99 7.88
C LEU A 145 2.37 16.41 6.47
N LEU A 146 1.29 16.39 5.68
CA LEU A 146 1.36 15.97 4.28
C LEU A 146 2.24 16.93 3.46
N ALA A 147 2.00 18.23 3.56
CA ALA A 147 2.65 19.25 2.73
C ALA A 147 4.15 19.33 2.96
N THR A 148 4.58 19.21 4.21
CA THR A 148 6.00 19.31 4.62
C THR A 148 6.77 18.00 4.48
N SER A 149 6.10 16.92 4.09
CA SER A 149 6.73 15.62 3.85
C SER A 149 7.22 15.46 2.42
N ARG A 150 8.09 14.48 2.19
CA ARG A 150 8.49 14.06 0.83
C ARG A 150 7.32 13.62 -0.05
N ALA A 151 6.22 13.15 0.55
CA ALA A 151 5.01 12.82 -0.21
C ALA A 151 4.36 14.08 -0.78
N GLY A 152 4.48 15.23 -0.09
CA GLY A 152 4.06 16.55 -0.57
C GLY A 152 4.80 16.98 -1.82
N ASP A 153 6.13 16.81 -1.87
CA ASP A 153 6.98 17.21 -3.01
C ASP A 153 6.57 16.58 -4.37
N VAL A 154 5.89 15.43 -4.33
CA VAL A 154 5.47 14.67 -5.52
C VAL A 154 3.96 14.61 -5.67
N LEU A 155 3.21 15.29 -4.80
CA LEU A 155 1.75 15.26 -4.79
C LEU A 155 1.20 16.17 -5.90
N GLU A 156 0.74 15.56 -6.98
CA GLU A 156 0.16 16.28 -8.11
C GLU A 156 -1.33 16.61 -7.90
N VAL A 157 -2.05 15.78 -7.11
CA VAL A 157 -3.50 15.90 -6.95
C VAL A 157 -3.93 15.64 -5.51
N LEU A 158 -4.50 16.65 -4.85
CA LEU A 158 -5.23 16.49 -3.59
C LEU A 158 -6.72 16.77 -3.78
N LYS A 159 -7.58 15.83 -3.40
CA LYS A 159 -9.05 15.98 -3.45
C LYS A 159 -9.66 15.80 -2.07
N LEU A 160 -10.25 16.88 -1.54
CA LEU A 160 -11.02 16.91 -0.31
C LEU A 160 -12.54 16.92 -0.66
N ASP A 161 -13.11 15.75 -0.98
CA ASP A 161 -14.50 15.62 -1.43
C ASP A 161 -15.46 15.47 -0.25
N LYS A 162 -16.11 16.57 0.15
CA LYS A 162 -17.04 16.62 1.31
C LYS A 162 -16.36 16.21 2.62
N CYS A 163 -15.12 16.64 2.81
CA CYS A 163 -14.40 16.47 4.07
C CYS A 163 -14.73 17.61 5.04
N SER A 164 -14.47 17.40 6.33
CA SER A 164 -14.61 18.40 7.39
C SER A 164 -13.39 18.38 8.33
N GLY A 165 -13.25 19.38 9.20
CA GLY A 165 -12.22 19.41 10.25
C GLY A 165 -11.00 20.31 9.99
N PHE A 166 -10.84 20.84 8.78
CA PHE A 166 -9.72 21.70 8.39
C PHE A 166 -10.19 23.15 8.22
N THR A 167 -9.24 24.08 8.25
CA THR A 167 -9.45 25.51 8.04
C THR A 167 -8.63 26.00 6.84
N THR A 168 -8.64 27.30 6.60
CA THR A 168 -7.77 27.92 5.59
C THR A 168 -6.29 27.81 5.93
N HIS A 169 -5.92 27.56 7.19
CA HIS A 169 -4.53 27.35 7.59
C HIS A 169 -3.94 26.09 6.98
N GLY A 170 -4.61 24.94 7.06
CA GLY A 170 -4.13 23.71 6.42
C GLY A 170 -4.03 23.83 4.90
N LEU A 171 -4.96 24.55 4.27
CA LEU A 171 -4.91 24.83 2.82
C LEU A 171 -3.71 25.69 2.43
N LEU A 172 -3.33 26.65 3.27
CA LEU A 172 -2.16 27.50 3.04
C LEU A 172 -0.88 26.66 2.96
N HIS A 173 -0.71 25.67 3.86
CA HIS A 173 0.45 24.77 3.81
C HIS A 173 0.50 23.98 2.50
N ILE A 174 -0.62 23.39 2.07
CA ILE A 174 -0.66 22.69 0.78
C ILE A 174 -0.27 23.62 -0.37
N GLY A 175 -0.83 24.84 -0.42
CA GLY A 175 -0.54 25.79 -1.50
C GLY A 175 0.88 26.39 -1.48
N GLN A 176 1.61 26.25 -0.37
CA GLN A 176 2.99 26.72 -0.23
C GLN A 176 4.03 25.63 -0.52
N PHE A 177 3.73 24.38 -0.17
CA PHE A 177 4.72 23.31 -0.12
C PHE A 177 4.48 22.16 -1.12
N CYS A 178 3.32 22.08 -1.77
CA CYS A 178 3.01 21.06 -2.79
C CYS A 178 2.89 21.65 -4.20
#